data_AF-A0A7S3M6H0-F1
#
_entry.id   AF-A0A7S3M6H0-F1
#
_cell.length_a   1.000
_cell.length_b   1.000
_cell.length_c   1.000
_cell.angle_alpha   90.00
_cell.angle_beta   90.00
_cell.angle_gamma   90.00
#
_symmetry.space_group_name_H-M   'P 1'
#
loop_
_entity.id
_entity.type
_entity.pdbx_description
1 polymer ?
#
loop_
_entity_poly.entity_id
_entity_poly.type
_entity_poly.pdbx_seq_one_letter_code
_entity_poly.pdbx_strand_id
1 'polypeptide(L)'
;MKYVAVALAAALAVGCIDAAVLRAHTRQEPDTACGKGFDNLVKGSQDYYRTAAVELFTHPSHTMDNATFEAEFECWFASMCTTKCGGLASQADSRKAKLTEMCQSVEADWLKIWKMFSQDEIKWFKNSYPSDEVEGSEEGSEVHYKQAMETAKEVSKKELLCMTLFTIDDECVKWPYIRLSK
;
A
#
# COMPACT_ATOMS: atom_id res chain seq x y z
N MET A 1 75.66 29.92 16.08
CA MET A 1 75.68 28.50 15.68
C MET A 1 74.29 27.93 15.93
N LYS A 2 73.74 27.29 14.89
CA LYS A 2 72.84 26.12 14.90
C LYS A 2 71.42 26.23 15.49
N TYR A 3 70.44 26.18 14.55
CA TYR A 3 69.17 25.41 14.48
C TYR A 3 68.35 25.21 15.77
N VAL A 4 67.02 25.34 15.80
CA VAL A 4 65.98 24.42 15.26
C VAL A 4 64.62 25.16 15.42
N ALA A 5 63.91 25.51 14.35
CA ALA A 5 62.79 24.80 13.71
C ALA A 5 61.51 24.61 14.56
N VAL A 6 60.45 25.33 14.13
CA VAL A 6 59.04 24.95 13.94
C VAL A 6 58.42 23.93 14.92
N ALA A 7 57.36 24.35 15.62
CA ALA A 7 56.26 23.47 15.99
C ALA A 7 54.92 24.22 16.02
N LEU A 8 53.96 23.66 15.29
CA LEU A 8 52.57 24.07 15.08
C LEU A 8 51.80 24.32 16.39
N ALA A 9 50.95 25.35 16.38
CA ALA A 9 49.74 25.40 17.19
C ALA A 9 48.56 25.90 16.33
N ALA A 10 48.02 25.00 15.50
CA ALA A 10 46.78 25.19 14.77
C ALA A 10 45.87 23.98 15.05
N ALA A 11 45.13 24.04 16.16
CA ALA A 11 44.09 23.12 16.58
C ALA A 11 43.41 23.79 17.78
N LEU A 12 42.10 24.03 17.91
CA LEU A 12 40.94 23.50 17.22
C LEU A 12 39.88 24.62 17.11
N ALA A 13 39.47 24.94 15.89
CA ALA A 13 38.14 25.49 15.65
C ALA A 13 37.31 24.37 15.05
N VAL A 14 36.79 23.48 15.90
CA VAL A 14 35.71 22.59 15.50
C VAL A 14 34.50 23.50 15.29
N GLY A 15 34.34 23.97 14.05
CA GLY A 15 33.11 24.59 13.62
C GLY A 15 31.98 23.61 13.91
N CYS A 16 30.98 24.06 14.67
CA CYS A 16 29.71 23.38 14.80
C CYS A 16 29.12 23.30 13.38
N ILE A 17 29.37 22.21 12.68
CA ILE A 17 28.63 21.88 11.47
C ILE A 17 27.22 21.61 11.99
N ASP A 18 26.32 22.55 11.74
CA ASP A 18 24.91 22.47 12.08
C ASP A 18 24.34 21.14 11.58
N ALA A 19 24.16 20.18 12.50
CA ALA A 19 23.42 18.94 12.24
C ALA A 19 21.97 19.22 11.79
N ALA A 20 21.49 20.46 11.96
CA ALA A 20 20.23 20.96 11.43
C ALA A 20 20.22 21.03 9.88
N VAL A 21 21.36 21.32 9.24
CA VAL A 21 21.44 21.42 7.77
C VAL A 21 21.44 20.03 7.13
N LEU A 22 22.07 19.03 7.74
CA LEU A 22 21.95 17.63 7.28
C LEU A 22 20.51 17.10 7.39
N ARG A 23 19.76 17.49 8.42
CA ARG A 23 18.34 17.11 8.57
C ARG A 23 17.40 17.90 7.65
N ALA A 24 17.78 19.09 7.20
CA ALA A 24 17.02 19.87 6.24
C ALA A 24 17.09 19.28 4.82
N HIS A 25 18.18 18.56 4.49
CA HIS A 25 18.36 17.86 3.23
C HIS A 25 17.79 16.44 3.22
N THR A 26 17.45 15.85 4.37
CA THR A 26 16.64 14.61 4.47
C THR A 26 15.15 14.94 4.50
N ARG A 27 14.69 15.92 3.73
CA ARG A 27 13.26 16.03 3.43
C ARG A 27 12.99 15.00 2.35
N GLN A 28 12.94 13.74 2.78
CA GLN A 28 12.41 12.64 1.99
C GLN A 28 11.08 13.13 1.42
N GLU A 29 10.92 13.08 0.09
CA GLU A 29 9.62 13.38 -0.50
C GLU A 29 8.60 12.48 0.20
N PRO A 30 7.44 13.01 0.61
CA PRO A 30 6.46 12.20 1.31
C PRO A 30 6.13 11.00 0.43
N ASP A 31 6.33 9.79 0.94
CA ASP A 31 6.00 8.57 0.20
C ASP A 31 4.54 8.64 -0.23
N THR A 32 4.33 8.81 -1.54
CA THR A 32 3.00 8.97 -2.12
C THR A 32 2.35 7.63 -2.47
N ALA A 33 3.00 6.49 -2.18
CA ALA A 33 2.51 5.16 -2.49
C ALA A 33 1.12 4.89 -1.90
N CYS A 34 0.85 5.42 -0.70
CA CYS A 34 -0.43 5.29 0.00
C CYS A 34 -1.45 6.41 -0.33
N GLY A 35 -1.15 7.24 -1.32
CA GLY A 35 -1.94 8.42 -1.64
C GLY A 35 -1.99 9.40 -0.45
N LYS A 36 -3.20 9.74 0.00
CA LYS A 36 -3.40 10.64 1.14
C LYS A 36 -3.22 9.96 2.51
N GLY A 37 -3.07 8.63 2.55
CA GLY A 37 -3.12 7.85 3.78
C GLY A 37 -4.56 7.65 4.31
N PHE A 38 -4.76 6.57 5.04
CA PHE A 38 -6.09 6.10 5.46
C PHE A 38 -6.81 7.06 6.42
N ASP A 39 -6.10 7.60 7.40
CA ASP A 39 -6.65 8.55 8.38
C ASP A 39 -7.17 9.84 7.75
N ASN A 40 -6.67 10.20 6.56
CA ASN A 40 -7.08 11.39 5.81
C ASN A 40 -8.23 11.13 4.83
N LEU A 41 -8.71 9.89 4.73
CA LEU A 41 -9.90 9.57 3.95
C LEU A 41 -11.17 10.09 4.63
N VAL A 42 -12.23 10.29 3.85
CA VAL A 42 -13.54 10.61 4.42
C VAL A 42 -14.07 9.43 5.22
N LYS A 43 -14.84 9.72 6.28
CA LYS A 43 -15.38 8.71 7.19
C LYS A 43 -16.11 7.57 6.49
N GLY A 44 -16.87 7.86 5.42
CA GLY A 44 -17.55 6.83 4.64
C GLY A 44 -16.60 5.83 3.97
N SER A 45 -15.44 6.29 3.48
CA SER A 45 -14.44 5.39 2.88
C SER A 45 -13.74 4.54 3.94
N GLN A 46 -13.47 5.12 5.12
CA GLN A 46 -12.95 4.35 6.25
C GLN A 46 -13.95 3.29 6.70
N ASP A 47 -15.23 3.64 6.82
CA ASP A 47 -16.31 2.72 7.19
C ASP A 47 -16.44 1.58 6.17
N TYR A 48 -16.37 1.89 4.87
CA TYR A 48 -16.35 0.88 3.82
C TYR A 48 -15.20 -0.10 4.01
N TYR A 49 -13.97 0.38 4.18
CA TYR A 49 -12.80 -0.48 4.37
C TYR A 49 -13.00 -1.41 5.56
N ARG A 50 -13.50 -0.90 6.69
CA ARG A 50 -13.75 -1.71 7.88
C ARG A 50 -14.76 -2.82 7.62
N THR A 51 -15.82 -2.56 6.84
CA THR A 51 -16.75 -3.63 6.44
C THR A 51 -16.12 -4.63 5.47
N ALA A 52 -15.34 -4.17 4.48
CA ALA A 52 -14.67 -5.03 3.51
C ALA A 52 -13.64 -5.94 4.20
N ALA A 53 -12.87 -5.40 5.13
CA ALA A 53 -11.87 -6.13 5.90
C ALA A 53 -12.48 -7.28 6.72
N VAL A 54 -13.70 -7.13 7.24
CA VAL A 54 -14.40 -8.18 7.98
C VAL A 54 -15.02 -9.21 7.03
N GLU A 55 -15.69 -8.76 5.98
CA GLU A 55 -16.47 -9.63 5.11
C GLU A 55 -15.62 -10.44 4.11
N LEU A 56 -14.44 -9.92 3.72
CA LEU A 56 -13.57 -10.56 2.73
C LEU A 56 -12.49 -11.44 3.33
N PHE A 57 -12.00 -11.14 4.54
CA PHE A 57 -10.94 -11.90 5.22
C PHE A 57 -11.54 -13.00 6.10
N THR A 58 -12.36 -13.86 5.49
CA THR A 58 -13.12 -14.91 6.17
C THR A 58 -12.50 -16.30 6.03
N HIS A 59 -11.46 -16.44 5.20
CA HIS A 59 -10.77 -17.72 5.02
C HIS A 59 -10.12 -18.18 6.35
N PRO A 60 -10.32 -19.43 6.81
CA PRO A 60 -9.84 -19.89 8.12
C PRO A 60 -8.34 -19.69 8.38
N SER A 61 -7.52 -19.74 7.33
CA SER A 61 -6.06 -19.54 7.43
C SER A 61 -5.63 -18.06 7.40
N HIS A 62 -6.55 -17.12 7.14
CA HIS A 62 -6.26 -15.69 6.90
C HIS A 62 -7.17 -14.76 7.74
N THR A 63 -7.85 -15.28 8.77
CA THR A 63 -8.86 -14.52 9.53
C THR A 63 -8.31 -13.32 10.29
N MET A 64 -7.00 -13.30 10.55
CA MET A 64 -6.31 -12.23 11.27
C MET A 64 -5.37 -11.41 10.37
N ASP A 65 -5.31 -11.73 9.08
CA ASP A 65 -4.37 -11.08 8.17
C ASP A 65 -4.74 -9.61 7.97
N ASN A 66 -6.04 -9.28 7.97
CA ASN A 66 -6.53 -7.90 7.90
C ASN A 66 -6.02 -7.01 9.05
N ALA A 67 -5.79 -7.59 10.23
CA ALA A 67 -5.25 -6.91 11.39
C ALA A 67 -3.71 -6.96 11.41
N THR A 68 -3.12 -8.06 10.93
CA THR A 68 -1.66 -8.25 10.89
C THR A 68 -1.01 -7.32 9.86
N PHE A 69 -1.64 -7.18 8.69
CA PHE A 69 -1.21 -6.32 7.59
C PHE A 69 -2.13 -5.09 7.43
N GLU A 70 -2.68 -4.60 8.56
CA GLU A 70 -3.62 -3.47 8.56
C GLU A 70 -3.03 -2.26 7.84
N ALA A 71 -1.77 -1.92 8.15
CA ALA A 71 -1.10 -0.77 7.56
C ALA A 71 -0.94 -0.91 6.03
N GLU A 72 -0.58 -2.09 5.54
CA GLU A 72 -0.39 -2.37 4.11
C GLU A 72 -1.73 -2.33 3.35
N PHE A 73 -2.78 -2.93 3.91
CA PHE A 73 -4.09 -2.93 3.29
C PHE A 73 -4.77 -1.55 3.34
N GLU A 74 -4.62 -0.81 4.44
CA GLU A 74 -5.07 0.57 4.56
C GLU A 74 -4.31 1.48 3.59
N CYS A 75 -3.01 1.28 3.42
CA CYS A 75 -2.23 2.00 2.42
C CYS A 75 -2.77 1.76 1.01
N TRP A 76 -2.91 0.49 0.62
CA TRP A 76 -3.40 0.16 -0.71
C TRP A 76 -4.79 0.76 -0.93
N PHE A 77 -5.70 0.59 0.03
CA PHE A 77 -7.04 1.14 -0.05
C PHE A 77 -7.06 2.68 -0.14
N ALA A 78 -6.22 3.37 0.63
CA ALA A 78 -6.07 4.81 0.57
C ALA A 78 -5.52 5.28 -0.78
N SER A 79 -4.57 4.53 -1.37
CA SER A 79 -4.06 4.78 -2.71
C SER A 79 -5.16 4.65 -3.77
N MET A 80 -5.97 3.59 -3.71
CA MET A 80 -7.13 3.41 -4.59
C MET A 80 -8.10 4.59 -4.48
N CYS A 81 -8.49 4.97 -3.25
CA CYS A 81 -9.40 6.09 -3.03
C CYS A 81 -8.84 7.42 -3.52
N THR A 82 -7.55 7.66 -3.29
CA THR A 82 -6.86 8.89 -3.68
C THR A 82 -6.80 9.04 -5.20
N THR A 83 -6.50 7.95 -5.89
CA THR A 83 -6.36 7.90 -7.35
C THR A 83 -7.68 7.63 -8.07
N LYS A 84 -8.81 7.62 -7.34
CA LYS A 84 -10.14 7.28 -7.87
C LYS A 84 -10.15 5.94 -8.61
N CYS A 85 -9.38 4.97 -8.10
CA CYS A 85 -9.24 3.63 -8.66
C CYS A 85 -8.79 3.64 -10.12
N GLY A 86 -7.98 4.64 -10.51
CA GLY A 86 -7.54 4.85 -11.88
C GLY A 86 -8.64 5.29 -12.86
N GLY A 87 -9.84 5.63 -12.38
CA GLY A 87 -11.00 5.93 -13.22
C GLY A 87 -11.58 4.69 -13.92
N LEU A 88 -11.27 3.49 -13.43
CA LEU A 88 -11.77 2.24 -13.97
C LEU A 88 -13.28 2.13 -13.81
N ALA A 89 -13.96 1.61 -14.83
CA ALA A 89 -15.40 1.43 -14.81
C ALA A 89 -15.80 0.26 -13.89
N SER A 90 -16.90 0.43 -13.16
CA SER A 90 -17.50 -0.65 -12.38
C SER A 90 -17.99 -1.78 -13.29
N GLN A 91 -17.74 -3.02 -12.89
CA GLN A 91 -18.30 -4.23 -13.50
C GLN A 91 -19.29 -4.94 -12.57
N ALA A 92 -19.81 -4.23 -11.56
CA ALA A 92 -20.71 -4.78 -10.55
C ALA A 92 -21.88 -5.59 -11.16
N ASP A 93 -22.55 -5.04 -12.18
CA ASP A 93 -23.73 -5.66 -12.79
C ASP A 93 -23.43 -7.01 -13.45
N SER A 94 -22.21 -7.22 -13.94
CA SER A 94 -21.82 -8.44 -14.67
C SER A 94 -21.12 -9.48 -13.80
N ARG A 95 -20.37 -9.08 -12.76
CA ARG A 95 -19.51 -10.01 -11.99
C ARG A 95 -19.78 -10.10 -10.50
N LYS A 96 -20.51 -9.17 -9.88
CA LYS A 96 -20.59 -9.07 -8.40
C LYS A 96 -21.08 -10.32 -7.70
N ALA A 97 -22.08 -11.01 -8.25
CA ALA A 97 -22.60 -12.25 -7.68
C ALA A 97 -21.50 -13.33 -7.58
N LYS A 98 -20.85 -13.60 -8.71
CA LYS A 98 -19.75 -14.56 -8.78
C LYS A 98 -18.52 -14.11 -7.99
N LEU A 99 -18.24 -12.81 -7.95
CA LEU A 99 -17.13 -12.27 -7.17
C LEU A 99 -17.36 -12.50 -5.68
N THR A 100 -18.58 -12.24 -5.20
CA THR A 100 -18.97 -12.49 -3.81
C THR A 100 -18.78 -13.95 -3.42
N GLU A 101 -19.33 -14.86 -4.23
CA GLU A 101 -19.20 -16.31 -4.02
C GLU A 101 -17.73 -16.74 -3.93
N MET A 102 -16.90 -16.30 -4.87
CA MET A 102 -15.49 -16.70 -4.93
C MET A 102 -14.68 -16.09 -3.79
N CYS A 103 -14.95 -14.84 -3.42
CA CYS A 103 -14.25 -14.17 -2.34
C CYS A 103 -14.57 -14.77 -0.96
N GLN A 104 -15.81 -15.22 -0.73
CA GLN A 104 -16.23 -15.86 0.52
C GLN A 104 -15.99 -17.38 0.56
N SER A 105 -15.68 -18.00 -0.59
CA SER A 105 -15.42 -19.45 -0.66
C SER A 105 -14.09 -19.83 -0.01
N VAL A 106 -14.04 -20.89 0.79
CA VAL A 106 -12.77 -21.45 1.30
C VAL A 106 -11.99 -22.27 0.26
N GLU A 107 -12.59 -22.59 -0.88
CA GLU A 107 -12.01 -23.44 -1.93
C GLU A 107 -11.52 -22.65 -3.15
N ALA A 108 -11.92 -21.39 -3.25
CA ALA A 108 -11.46 -20.52 -4.32
C ALA A 108 -10.08 -19.96 -4.00
N ASP A 109 -9.14 -20.14 -4.92
CA ASP A 109 -7.81 -19.55 -4.86
C ASP A 109 -7.76 -18.14 -5.47
N TRP A 110 -6.62 -17.47 -5.30
CA TRP A 110 -6.38 -16.14 -5.86
C TRP A 110 -6.41 -16.12 -7.40
N LEU A 111 -6.10 -17.24 -8.08
CA LEU A 111 -6.03 -17.29 -9.54
C LEU A 111 -7.42 -17.23 -10.16
N LYS A 112 -8.43 -17.82 -9.49
CA LYS A 112 -9.84 -17.64 -9.86
C LYS A 112 -10.26 -16.18 -9.80
N ILE A 113 -9.87 -15.45 -8.75
CA ILE A 113 -10.15 -14.01 -8.61
C ILE A 113 -9.40 -13.19 -9.66
N TRP A 114 -8.12 -13.49 -9.89
CA TRP A 114 -7.28 -12.83 -10.89
C TRP A 114 -7.89 -12.89 -12.30
N LYS A 115 -8.50 -14.03 -12.67
CA LYS A 115 -9.20 -14.21 -13.96
C LYS A 115 -10.50 -13.39 -14.08
N MET A 116 -11.00 -12.80 -12.99
CA MET A 116 -12.17 -11.91 -13.01
C MET A 116 -11.81 -10.45 -13.25
N PHE A 117 -10.52 -10.09 -13.21
CA PHE A 117 -10.07 -8.76 -13.61
C PHE A 117 -10.19 -8.57 -15.13
N SER A 118 -10.54 -7.37 -15.55
CA SER A 118 -10.34 -6.94 -16.93
C SER A 118 -8.85 -6.69 -17.22
N GLN A 119 -8.49 -6.59 -18.50
CA GLN A 119 -7.12 -6.29 -18.88
C GLN A 119 -6.65 -4.91 -18.35
N ASP A 120 -7.53 -3.92 -18.35
CA ASP A 120 -7.24 -2.58 -17.84
C ASP A 120 -7.05 -2.59 -16.33
N GLU A 121 -7.88 -3.34 -15.60
CA GLU A 121 -7.74 -3.53 -14.16
C GLU A 121 -6.44 -4.26 -13.80
N ILE A 122 -6.05 -5.30 -14.57
CA ILE A 122 -4.77 -6.00 -14.38
C ILE A 122 -3.61 -5.03 -14.58
N LYS A 123 -3.62 -4.27 -15.68
CA LYS A 123 -2.56 -3.31 -15.99
C LYS A 123 -2.46 -2.25 -14.91
N TRP A 124 -3.59 -1.71 -14.48
CA TRP A 124 -3.63 -0.72 -13.41
C TRP A 124 -3.14 -1.28 -12.07
N PHE A 125 -3.59 -2.48 -11.67
CA PHE A 125 -3.15 -3.12 -10.43
C PHE A 125 -1.63 -3.32 -10.42
N LYS A 126 -1.07 -3.89 -11.50
CA LYS A 126 0.38 -4.09 -11.62
C LYS A 126 1.19 -2.81 -11.58
N ASN A 127 0.66 -1.72 -12.12
CA ASN A 127 1.37 -0.44 -12.16
C ASN A 127 1.18 0.39 -10.87
N SER A 128 0.16 0.11 -10.07
CA SER A 128 -0.24 0.97 -8.95
C SER A 128 0.00 0.33 -7.59
N TYR A 129 -0.01 -1.00 -7.51
CA TYR A 129 0.25 -1.69 -6.26
C TYR A 129 1.74 -1.52 -5.89
N PRO A 130 2.07 -0.93 -4.72
CA PRO A 130 3.43 -0.49 -4.42
C PRO A 130 4.29 -1.65 -3.91
N SER A 131 4.63 -2.58 -4.80
CA SER A 131 5.41 -3.78 -4.45
C SER A 131 6.52 -4.14 -5.45
N ASP A 132 6.86 -3.21 -6.35
CA ASP A 132 7.93 -3.43 -7.32
C ASP A 132 9.28 -3.73 -6.64
N GLU A 133 10.03 -4.66 -7.23
CA GLU A 133 11.40 -4.99 -6.81
C GLU A 133 12.28 -3.75 -6.95
N VAL A 134 12.95 -3.40 -5.86
CA VAL A 134 13.80 -2.22 -5.83
C VAL A 134 15.13 -2.54 -6.50
N GLU A 135 15.29 -2.16 -7.77
CA GLU A 135 16.61 -2.06 -8.38
C GLU A 135 17.33 -0.81 -7.84
N GLY A 136 18.13 -1.00 -6.78
CA GLY A 136 19.26 -0.11 -6.46
C GLY A 136 18.95 1.25 -5.81
N SER A 137 17.95 1.38 -4.93
CA SER A 137 17.82 2.61 -4.11
C SER A 137 18.58 2.49 -2.78
N GLU A 138 19.57 3.37 -2.61
CA GLU A 138 20.26 3.63 -1.36
C GLU A 138 19.34 4.43 -0.42
N GLU A 139 18.41 3.77 0.29
CA GLU A 139 17.85 4.26 1.57
C GLU A 139 16.96 3.17 2.20
N GLY A 140 17.30 2.73 3.41
CA GLY A 140 16.79 1.48 3.99
C GLY A 140 15.28 1.43 4.27
N SER A 141 14.55 2.54 4.40
CA SER A 141 13.14 2.52 4.80
C SER A 141 12.17 2.20 3.66
N GLU A 142 12.38 2.76 2.46
CA GLU A 142 11.50 2.54 1.30
C GLU A 142 11.57 1.09 0.80
N VAL A 143 12.77 0.50 0.85
CA VAL A 143 12.99 -0.92 0.50
C VAL A 143 12.23 -1.83 1.44
N HIS A 144 12.29 -1.59 2.76
CA HIS A 144 11.56 -2.41 3.74
C HIS A 144 10.04 -2.30 3.56
N TYR A 145 9.54 -1.12 3.21
CA TYR A 145 8.10 -0.90 3.03
C TYR A 145 7.52 -1.65 1.81
N LYS A 146 8.16 -1.56 0.63
CA LYS A 146 7.70 -2.28 -0.57
C LYS A 146 7.75 -3.80 -0.37
N GLN A 147 8.71 -4.29 0.42
CA GLN A 147 8.77 -5.70 0.80
C GLN A 147 7.65 -6.11 1.77
N ALA A 148 7.22 -5.21 2.67
CA ALA A 148 6.04 -5.45 3.50
C ALA A 148 4.76 -5.53 2.66
N MET A 149 4.59 -4.62 1.69
CA MET A 149 3.50 -4.66 0.71
C MET A 149 3.51 -5.95 -0.11
N GLU A 150 4.68 -6.37 -0.62
CA GLU A 150 4.83 -7.64 -1.32
C GLU A 150 4.45 -8.82 -0.43
N THR A 151 4.89 -8.82 0.83
CA THR A 151 4.58 -9.87 1.79
C THR A 151 3.07 -9.96 2.07
N ALA A 152 2.41 -8.82 2.32
CA ALA A 152 0.96 -8.76 2.52
C ALA A 152 0.22 -9.29 1.28
N LYS A 153 0.67 -8.93 0.08
CA LYS A 153 0.12 -9.45 -1.19
C LYS A 153 0.32 -10.94 -1.34
N GLU A 154 1.48 -11.49 -1.03
CA GLU A 154 1.72 -12.93 -1.21
C GLU A 154 1.01 -13.77 -0.16
N VAL A 155 0.91 -13.30 1.09
CA VAL A 155 0.24 -14.01 2.18
C VAL A 155 -1.28 -14.01 2.01
N SER A 156 -1.88 -12.87 1.67
CA SER A 156 -3.35 -12.71 1.59
C SER A 156 -3.79 -12.32 0.18
N LYS A 157 -3.16 -12.91 -0.84
CA LYS A 157 -3.32 -12.52 -2.25
C LYS A 157 -4.77 -12.49 -2.70
N LYS A 158 -5.54 -13.50 -2.30
CA LYS A 158 -6.93 -13.62 -2.71
C LYS A 158 -7.77 -12.48 -2.11
N GLU A 159 -7.64 -12.26 -0.80
CA GLU A 159 -8.39 -11.28 -0.03
C GLU A 159 -8.07 -9.86 -0.52
N LEU A 160 -6.79 -9.58 -0.78
CA LEU A 160 -6.33 -8.32 -1.38
C LEU A 160 -6.94 -8.09 -2.77
N LEU A 161 -6.93 -9.10 -3.64
CA LEU A 161 -7.51 -9.01 -4.98
C LEU A 161 -9.04 -8.83 -4.92
N CYS A 162 -9.70 -9.52 -3.99
CA CYS A 162 -11.12 -9.36 -3.70
C CYS A 162 -11.44 -7.93 -3.26
N MET A 163 -10.70 -7.41 -2.28
CA MET A 163 -10.86 -6.04 -1.80
C MET A 163 -10.68 -5.03 -2.93
N THR A 164 -9.70 -5.25 -3.81
CA THR A 164 -9.44 -4.42 -4.98
C THR A 164 -10.62 -4.40 -5.94
N LEU A 165 -11.11 -5.57 -6.37
CA LEU A 165 -12.24 -5.66 -7.31
C LEU A 165 -13.53 -5.08 -6.73
N PHE A 166 -13.84 -5.36 -5.46
CA PHE A 166 -14.99 -4.77 -4.80
C PHE A 166 -14.89 -3.25 -4.71
N THR A 167 -13.70 -2.72 -4.39
CA THR A 167 -13.47 -1.28 -4.32
C THR A 167 -13.71 -0.62 -5.68
N ILE A 168 -13.22 -1.21 -6.78
CA ILE A 168 -13.49 -0.74 -8.15
C ILE A 168 -14.99 -0.83 -8.47
N ASP A 169 -15.61 -2.00 -8.23
CA ASP A 169 -17.01 -2.26 -8.58
C ASP A 169 -18.01 -1.44 -7.76
N ASP A 170 -17.64 -1.04 -6.55
CA ASP A 170 -18.40 -0.09 -5.74
C ASP A 170 -18.07 1.37 -6.07
N GLU A 171 -17.68 1.61 -7.33
CA GLU A 171 -17.43 2.91 -7.93
C GLU A 171 -16.38 3.71 -7.14
N CYS A 172 -15.30 3.02 -6.76
CA CYS A 172 -14.26 3.55 -5.89
C CYS A 172 -14.81 4.09 -4.56
N VAL A 173 -15.60 3.24 -3.89
CA VAL A 173 -16.15 3.50 -2.54
C VAL A 173 -17.21 4.60 -2.50
N LYS A 174 -18.19 4.52 -3.41
CA LYS A 174 -19.36 5.40 -3.40
C LYS A 174 -20.27 5.18 -2.18
N TRP A 175 -20.18 4.02 -1.55
CA TRP A 175 -21.02 3.59 -0.44
C TRP A 175 -20.18 3.45 0.83
N PRO A 176 -20.75 3.68 2.03
CA PRO A 176 -20.00 3.56 3.29
C PRO A 176 -19.89 2.11 3.80
N TYR A 177 -20.20 1.12 2.97
CA TYR A 177 -20.13 -0.30 3.28
C TYR A 177 -19.92 -1.11 2.00
N ILE A 178 -19.26 -2.26 2.11
CA ILE A 178 -19.09 -3.20 1.00
C ILE A 178 -20.44 -3.75 0.56
N ARG A 179 -20.70 -3.76 -0.76
CA ARG A 179 -21.94 -4.31 -1.32
C ARG A 179 -21.70 -5.70 -1.89
N LEU A 180 -21.94 -6.69 -1.06
CA LEU A 180 -21.95 -8.10 -1.46
C LEU A 180 -23.26 -8.46 -2.18
N SER A 181 -23.20 -9.43 -3.09
CA SER A 181 -24.41 -10.08 -3.60
C SER A 181 -24.92 -11.08 -2.57
N LYS A 182 -26.24 -11.23 -2.48
CA LYS A 182 -26.85 -12.40 -1.84
C LYS A 182 -26.95 -13.55 -2.83
#